data_AF-A0A536EA23-F1
#
_entry.id   AF-A0A536EA23-F1
#
_cell.length_a   1.000
_cell.length_b   1.000
_cell.length_c   1.000
_cell.angle_alpha   90.00
_cell.angle_beta   90.00
_cell.angle_gamma   90.00
#
_symmetry.space_group_name_H-M   'P 1'
#
loop_
_entity.id
_entity.type
_entity.pdbx_description
1 polymer ?
#
loop_
_entity_poly.entity_id
_entity_poly.type
_entity_poly.pdbx_seq_one_letter_code
_entity_poly.pdbx_strand_id
1 'polypeptide(L)'
;MGACAELRGGGYTCMGNRVIAALTSSAGSQGQTTITYAREHGLSTRGVRLFALLAVVTLLSLAGARGDVPAAQAAPTPDGYALMQDVTTANVGGMVDFALIPGRPDEAVVITQGGFVWRVSLTGAFARTEFGNLSGLIRSSSEEGLLSLAFSPNFAGVGGDSRVYVYYTPLAARCAPITRCSRIARMPVVNNDMVEASETVVLDIDQEIAQSNHNGGRLLFGPDGYLYLSIGDGGGGGDPNETGQDINDLLGAMIRINVTGQQTYSIPADNPFVGVAGRDELWAYGLRNPWRYSFDRGSGDLWMADVGQAAWEEVEKITKGGNYGWDCYEGNVSYEPAGCTTPPSPFIFPRAVYDHTLGCSVTGGYIYRGSVLQEIYGWYVYGDYCSGRLWAVNPADTSNPVQLMDSPYSITSFGELPNGELLVLTFQSAIYRLTCATTLDTDSDGTPDACDPDDDNDGFSDGVETYVGTSPLLKCGSNSWPADINNDSFSDITDVAFLTGNFGMAVPPAPVRHNIAPDPPDGFVDITDVAKMTGFFGRNCAS
;
A
#
# COMPACT_ATOMS: atom_id res chain seq x y z
N MET A 1 4.04 -64.01 9.78
CA MET A 1 2.95 -64.69 10.53
C MET A 1 2.73 -63.93 11.82
N GLY A 2 1.49 -63.53 12.09
CA GLY A 2 1.07 -62.74 13.26
C GLY A 2 0.16 -61.60 12.84
N ALA A 3 -1.11 -61.90 12.58
CA ALA A 3 -2.14 -60.97 12.11
C ALA A 3 -2.71 -60.13 13.26
N CYS A 4 -3.09 -58.89 12.97
CA CYS A 4 -4.02 -58.12 13.80
C CYS A 4 -5.40 -58.79 13.76
N ALA A 5 -5.94 -59.17 14.91
CA ALA A 5 -7.33 -59.59 15.04
C ALA A 5 -8.22 -58.38 15.31
N GLU A 6 -9.31 -58.26 14.56
CA GLU A 6 -10.36 -57.24 14.70
C GLU A 6 -11.01 -57.26 16.09
N LEU A 7 -11.21 -56.08 16.67
CA LEU A 7 -12.27 -55.82 17.63
C LEU A 7 -13.12 -54.63 17.14
N ARG A 8 -14.42 -54.78 17.30
CA ARG A 8 -15.48 -53.99 16.66
C ARG A 8 -15.42 -52.50 17.02
N GLY A 9 -15.41 -51.65 15.99
CA GLY A 9 -15.86 -50.24 16.06
C GLY A 9 -14.78 -49.22 16.42
N GLY A 10 -14.02 -48.78 15.42
CA GLY A 10 -13.08 -47.64 15.52
C GLY A 10 -11.85 -47.85 14.63
N GLY A 11 -11.66 -47.02 13.60
CA GLY A 11 -10.54 -47.14 12.67
C GLY A 11 -9.22 -46.63 13.24
N TYR A 12 -8.11 -47.32 12.95
CA TYR A 12 -6.74 -46.87 13.20
C TYR A 12 -5.92 -46.91 11.90
N THR A 13 -4.93 -46.04 11.76
CA THR A 13 -3.90 -46.09 10.71
C THR A 13 -2.54 -46.43 11.34
N CYS A 14 -1.80 -47.39 10.79
CA CYS A 14 -0.51 -47.84 11.35
C CYS A 14 0.70 -47.34 10.54
N MET A 15 1.78 -46.97 11.25
CA MET A 15 3.16 -46.99 10.75
C MET A 15 4.02 -47.78 11.74
N GLY A 16 4.42 -49.00 11.38
CA GLY A 16 5.30 -49.84 12.21
C GLY A 16 4.69 -50.35 13.53
N ASN A 17 5.53 -50.79 14.47
CA ASN A 17 5.17 -51.55 15.68
C ASN A 17 4.73 -50.68 16.89
N ARG A 18 4.13 -49.50 16.70
CA ARG A 18 3.70 -48.65 17.83
C ARG A 18 2.32 -48.03 17.62
N VAL A 19 1.48 -48.14 18.64
CA VAL A 19 0.15 -47.49 18.74
C VAL A 19 0.34 -46.06 19.25
N ILE A 20 -0.21 -45.06 18.56
CA ILE A 20 -0.16 -43.65 18.97
C ILE A 20 -1.60 -43.13 19.06
N ALA A 21 -2.08 -42.95 20.30
CA ALA A 21 -3.30 -42.26 20.73
C ALA A 21 -4.67 -42.79 20.25
N ALA A 22 -5.65 -42.77 21.17
CA ALA A 22 -7.07 -42.97 20.89
C ALA A 22 -7.82 -41.65 21.15
N LEU A 23 -8.61 -41.20 20.18
CA LEU A 23 -9.55 -40.09 20.31
C LEU A 23 -10.95 -40.68 20.50
N THR A 24 -11.58 -40.40 21.64
CA THR A 24 -13.02 -40.62 21.80
C THR A 24 -13.68 -39.28 22.07
N SER A 25 -14.57 -38.84 21.18
CA SER A 25 -15.47 -37.73 21.44
C SER A 25 -16.78 -38.27 22.01
N SER A 26 -17.28 -37.62 23.06
CA SER A 26 -18.68 -37.75 23.48
C SER A 26 -19.31 -36.37 23.47
N ALA A 27 -20.38 -36.21 22.71
CA ALA A 27 -21.18 -34.99 22.67
C ALA A 27 -21.94 -34.82 24.00
N GLY A 28 -21.75 -33.68 24.65
CA GLY A 28 -22.46 -33.27 25.85
C GLY A 28 -22.33 -31.76 26.02
N SER A 29 -23.48 -31.11 26.24
CA SER A 29 -23.63 -29.66 26.35
C SER A 29 -22.78 -29.04 27.46
N GLN A 30 -22.18 -27.89 27.14
CA GLN A 30 -21.27 -27.03 27.93
C GLN A 30 -19.80 -27.44 27.84
N GLY A 31 -19.05 -26.65 27.07
CA GLY A 31 -17.67 -26.90 26.70
C GLY A 31 -16.70 -26.81 27.87
N GLN A 32 -16.20 -27.97 28.31
CA GLN A 32 -14.91 -28.14 28.97
C GLN A 32 -14.30 -29.49 28.55
N THR A 33 -13.22 -29.45 27.76
CA THR A 33 -12.45 -30.65 27.40
C THR A 33 -11.48 -30.97 28.54
N THR A 34 -11.70 -32.08 29.25
CA THR A 34 -10.80 -32.55 30.31
C THR A 34 -9.82 -33.59 29.73
N ILE A 35 -8.51 -33.33 29.79
CA ILE A 35 -7.47 -34.30 29.43
C ILE A 35 -6.97 -34.97 30.72
N THR A 36 -7.19 -36.28 30.88
CA THR A 36 -6.65 -37.05 32.01
C THR A 36 -5.42 -37.85 31.56
N TYR A 37 -4.27 -37.63 32.21
CA TYR A 37 -3.08 -38.47 32.03
C TYR A 37 -3.00 -39.53 33.14
N ALA A 38 -2.90 -40.80 32.75
CA ALA A 38 -2.63 -41.90 33.69
C ALA A 38 -1.16 -41.87 34.13
N ARG A 39 -0.92 -41.95 35.45
CA ARG A 39 0.40 -41.98 36.07
C ARG A 39 0.78 -43.42 36.39
N GLU A 40 1.79 -43.99 35.74
CA GLU A 40 2.37 -45.28 36.15
C GLU A 40 3.56 -45.08 37.11
N HIS A 41 3.61 -45.96 38.11
CA HIS A 41 4.55 -45.96 39.23
C HIS A 41 5.88 -46.67 38.89
N GLY A 42 7.01 -46.00 39.19
CA GLY A 42 8.19 -46.55 39.89
C GLY A 42 9.19 -47.46 39.15
N LEU A 43 10.46 -47.02 39.01
CA LEU A 43 11.63 -47.47 39.82
C LEU A 43 13.00 -47.05 39.23
N SER A 44 13.88 -46.57 40.14
CA SER A 44 15.33 -46.82 40.25
C SER A 44 16.38 -46.08 39.38
N THR A 45 16.96 -45.04 40.00
CA THR A 45 18.39 -44.65 40.15
C THR A 45 19.45 -44.97 39.07
N ARG A 46 20.10 -43.94 38.50
CA ARG A 46 21.48 -43.46 38.74
C ARG A 46 21.87 -42.44 37.66
N GLY A 47 22.74 -41.50 38.03
CA GLY A 47 22.87 -40.20 37.40
C GLY A 47 23.57 -40.14 36.05
N VAL A 48 23.11 -39.20 35.23
CA VAL A 48 23.91 -38.37 34.32
C VAL A 48 23.22 -37.00 34.30
N ARG A 49 23.96 -35.93 34.62
CA ARG A 49 23.48 -34.56 34.40
C ARG A 49 23.48 -34.32 32.89
N LEU A 50 22.33 -34.47 32.25
CA LEU A 50 22.12 -34.09 30.86
C LEU A 50 21.29 -32.81 30.85
N PHE A 51 21.87 -31.74 30.29
CA PHE A 51 21.13 -30.52 29.95
C PHE A 51 19.94 -30.92 29.08
N ALA A 52 18.72 -30.78 29.60
CA ALA A 52 17.52 -30.90 28.78
C ALA A 52 17.46 -29.64 27.90
N LEU A 53 17.88 -29.79 26.64
CA LEU A 53 17.45 -28.91 25.56
C LEU A 53 15.92 -28.91 25.56
N LEU A 54 15.30 -27.79 25.91
CA LEU A 54 13.91 -27.52 25.57
C LEU A 54 13.86 -27.31 24.04
N ALA A 55 13.86 -28.39 23.28
CA ALA A 55 13.46 -28.34 21.88
C ALA A 55 11.94 -28.29 21.85
N VAL A 56 11.38 -27.08 22.04
CA VAL A 56 10.01 -26.78 21.66
C VAL A 56 9.99 -26.79 20.14
N VAL A 57 9.76 -27.96 19.56
CA VAL A 57 9.39 -28.07 18.14
C VAL A 57 7.91 -27.69 18.08
N THR A 58 7.64 -26.39 18.17
CA THR A 58 6.42 -25.82 17.60
C THR A 58 6.55 -25.96 16.09
N LEU A 59 5.93 -27.01 15.56
CA LEU A 59 5.52 -27.04 14.15
C LEU A 59 4.47 -25.94 13.97
N LEU A 60 4.91 -24.69 13.87
CA LEU A 60 4.12 -23.65 13.24
C LEU A 60 4.08 -24.01 11.76
N SER A 61 2.98 -24.64 11.34
CA SER A 61 2.51 -24.51 9.98
C SER A 61 2.19 -23.02 9.75
N LEU A 62 3.18 -22.25 9.28
CA LEU A 62 2.99 -20.93 8.70
C LEU A 62 2.32 -21.09 7.33
N ALA A 63 1.09 -21.59 7.33
CA ALA A 63 0.11 -21.09 6.39
C ALA A 63 -0.42 -19.83 7.07
N GLY A 64 0.25 -18.70 6.84
CA GLY A 64 -0.30 -17.40 7.20
C GLY A 64 -1.62 -17.26 6.46
N ALA A 65 -2.74 -17.45 7.15
CA ALA A 65 -3.95 -16.78 6.76
C ALA A 65 -3.57 -15.29 6.79
N ARG A 66 -3.35 -14.69 5.60
CA ARG A 66 -3.48 -13.25 5.46
C ARG A 66 -4.87 -12.97 6.00
N GLY A 67 -4.97 -12.36 7.18
CA GLY A 67 -6.25 -11.83 7.63
C GLY A 67 -6.76 -10.95 6.51
N ASP A 68 -8.02 -11.12 6.11
CA ASP A 68 -8.64 -10.28 5.10
C ASP A 68 -8.44 -8.83 5.54
N VAL A 69 -7.61 -8.11 4.79
CA VAL A 69 -7.37 -6.69 5.04
C VAL A 69 -8.73 -6.04 4.78
N PRO A 70 -9.29 -5.27 5.74
CA PRO A 70 -10.59 -4.66 5.55
C PRO A 70 -10.62 -3.93 4.21
N ALA A 71 -11.63 -4.25 3.40
CA ALA A 71 -11.84 -3.62 2.12
C ALA A 71 -12.06 -2.11 2.32
N ALA A 72 -11.76 -1.33 1.29
CA ALA A 72 -12.11 0.09 1.27
C ALA A 72 -13.62 0.26 1.55
N GLN A 73 -13.95 1.25 2.38
CA GLN A 73 -15.32 1.62 2.75
C GLN A 73 -16.06 2.29 1.57
N ALA A 74 -17.23 2.88 1.85
CA ALA A 74 -17.95 3.76 0.94
C ALA A 74 -17.06 4.79 0.23
N ALA A 75 -17.56 5.35 -0.86
CA ALA A 75 -16.89 6.44 -1.55
C ALA A 75 -16.68 7.61 -0.57
N PRO A 76 -15.45 8.14 -0.44
CA PRO A 76 -15.19 9.25 0.47
C PRO A 76 -15.88 10.53 0.01
N THR A 77 -16.05 11.48 0.92
CA THR A 77 -16.68 12.76 0.63
C THR A 77 -15.83 13.59 -0.34
N PRO A 78 -16.36 13.96 -1.54
CA PRO A 78 -15.63 14.79 -2.49
C PRO A 78 -15.31 16.18 -1.91
N ASP A 79 -14.10 16.66 -2.15
CA ASP A 79 -13.61 17.97 -1.66
C ASP A 79 -13.68 18.15 -0.13
N GLY A 80 -13.77 17.05 0.63
CA GLY A 80 -13.88 17.05 2.10
C GLY A 80 -12.55 17.19 2.87
N TYR A 81 -11.42 17.30 2.16
CA TYR A 81 -10.09 17.17 2.76
C TYR A 81 -9.27 18.47 2.68
N ALA A 82 -8.28 18.60 3.55
CA ALA A 82 -7.41 19.76 3.62
C ALA A 82 -5.96 19.37 3.91
N LEU A 83 -5.04 20.29 3.59
CA LEU A 83 -3.63 20.20 3.93
C LEU A 83 -3.32 21.13 5.10
N MET A 84 -2.96 20.54 6.24
CA MET A 84 -2.56 21.28 7.43
C MET A 84 -1.03 21.32 7.55
N GLN A 85 -0.47 22.52 7.63
CA GLN A 85 0.96 22.70 7.87
C GLN A 85 1.23 22.77 9.38
N ASP A 86 1.99 21.81 9.91
CA ASP A 86 2.39 21.86 11.32
C ASP A 86 3.37 23.02 11.63
N VAL A 87 4.08 23.54 10.60
CA VAL A 87 5.24 24.44 10.77
C VAL A 87 5.43 25.36 9.57
N THR A 88 5.13 26.64 9.75
CA THR A 88 5.21 27.64 8.69
C THR A 88 6.65 28.07 8.34
N THR A 89 7.67 27.64 9.10
CA THR A 89 9.06 28.12 8.97
C THR A 89 10.05 27.10 8.41
N ALA A 90 9.66 25.82 8.27
CA ALA A 90 10.54 24.75 7.81
C ALA A 90 10.45 24.53 6.28
N ASN A 91 10.58 25.60 5.48
CA ASN A 91 10.47 25.49 4.03
C ASN A 91 11.72 24.83 3.44
N VAL A 92 11.59 23.58 2.98
CA VAL A 92 12.62 22.85 2.22
C VAL A 92 12.20 22.89 0.76
N GLY A 93 12.96 23.58 -0.09
CA GLY A 93 12.73 23.58 -1.53
C GLY A 93 13.30 22.35 -2.21
N GLY A 94 12.68 21.94 -3.32
CA GLY A 94 13.07 20.81 -4.15
C GLY A 94 12.85 19.46 -3.47
N MET A 95 11.90 19.34 -2.53
CA MET A 95 11.60 18.06 -1.87
C MET A 95 11.06 17.06 -2.89
N VAL A 96 11.62 15.86 -2.87
CA VAL A 96 11.21 14.77 -3.77
C VAL A 96 10.88 13.49 -3.02
N ASP A 97 11.41 13.24 -1.83
CA ASP A 97 11.12 12.01 -1.09
C ASP A 97 11.15 12.18 0.43
N PHE A 98 10.55 11.20 1.12
CA PHE A 98 10.46 11.12 2.58
C PHE A 98 10.67 9.68 3.04
N ALA A 99 11.47 9.50 4.10
CA ALA A 99 11.67 8.19 4.73
C ALA A 99 11.77 8.32 6.25
N LEU A 100 11.01 7.49 6.98
CA LEU A 100 11.15 7.35 8.42
C LEU A 100 12.51 6.74 8.77
N ILE A 101 13.15 7.18 9.85
CA ILE A 101 14.39 6.58 10.34
C ILE A 101 14.03 5.33 11.17
N PRO A 102 14.40 4.10 10.76
CA PRO A 102 14.05 2.90 11.52
C PRO A 102 14.56 2.98 12.97
N GLY A 103 13.69 2.60 13.91
CA GLY A 103 13.98 2.68 15.35
C GLY A 103 13.86 4.07 15.95
N ARG A 104 13.46 5.09 15.16
CA ARG A 104 13.20 6.46 15.63
C ARG A 104 11.84 6.93 15.13
N PRO A 105 10.74 6.59 15.82
CA PRO A 105 9.38 6.88 15.35
C PRO A 105 9.09 8.37 15.22
N ASP A 106 9.89 9.22 15.87
CA ASP A 106 9.74 10.68 15.90
C ASP A 106 10.71 11.40 14.96
N GLU A 107 11.46 10.67 14.12
CA GLU A 107 12.43 11.25 13.18
C GLU A 107 12.27 10.67 11.78
N ALA A 108 12.46 11.52 10.78
CA ALA A 108 12.48 11.14 9.38
C ALA A 108 13.61 11.86 8.65
N VAL A 109 13.83 11.50 7.39
CA VAL A 109 14.63 12.26 6.44
C VAL A 109 13.78 12.74 5.28
N VAL A 110 14.12 13.92 4.78
CA VAL A 110 13.55 14.59 3.62
C VAL A 110 14.65 14.72 2.58
N ILE A 111 14.38 14.24 1.38
CA ILE A 111 15.32 14.20 0.26
C ILE A 111 14.99 15.34 -0.68
N THR A 112 16.00 16.10 -1.11
CA THR A 112 15.83 17.14 -2.13
C THR A 112 16.54 16.80 -3.43
N GLN A 113 15.94 17.20 -4.55
CA GLN A 113 16.48 17.00 -5.91
C GLN A 113 17.91 17.53 -6.03
N GLY A 114 18.21 18.65 -5.37
CA GLY A 114 19.53 19.28 -5.34
C GLY A 114 20.61 18.53 -4.54
N GLY A 115 20.29 17.35 -3.99
CA GLY A 115 21.26 16.47 -3.36
C GLY A 115 21.38 16.59 -1.84
N PHE A 116 20.51 17.37 -1.18
CA PHE A 116 20.53 17.46 0.28
C PHE A 116 19.58 16.43 0.89
N VAL A 117 20.02 15.82 1.99
CA VAL A 117 19.20 14.98 2.85
C VAL A 117 19.10 15.66 4.21
N TRP A 118 17.88 15.99 4.61
CA TRP A 118 17.58 16.69 5.85
C TRP A 118 16.92 15.73 6.84
N ARG A 119 17.49 15.56 8.03
CA ARG A 119 16.79 14.91 9.14
C ARG A 119 15.77 15.88 9.72
N VAL A 120 14.53 15.44 9.93
CA VAL A 120 13.43 16.24 10.47
C VAL A 120 12.79 15.56 11.70
N SER A 121 12.34 16.37 12.66
CA SER A 121 11.58 15.88 13.83
C SER A 121 10.07 15.87 13.56
N LEU A 122 9.39 14.78 13.92
CA LEU A 122 7.94 14.62 13.73
C LEU A 122 7.10 15.08 14.94
N THR A 123 7.74 15.36 16.08
CA THR A 123 7.10 15.82 17.32
C THR A 123 7.36 17.30 17.62
N GLY A 124 8.39 17.87 17.00
CA GLY A 124 8.87 19.23 17.26
C GLY A 124 8.78 20.13 16.03
N ALA A 125 7.68 20.04 15.28
CA ALA A 125 7.42 20.93 14.16
C ALA A 125 8.49 20.84 13.05
N PHE A 126 8.72 19.64 12.48
CA PHE A 126 9.55 19.37 11.28
C PHE A 126 10.90 20.12 11.22
N ALA A 127 11.46 20.47 12.38
CA ALA A 127 12.72 21.18 12.46
C ALA A 127 13.82 20.32 11.84
N ARG A 128 14.61 20.92 10.94
CA ARG A 128 15.57 20.19 10.13
C ARG A 128 17.02 20.39 10.55
N THR A 129 17.81 19.32 10.45
CA THR A 129 19.27 19.33 10.50
C THR A 129 19.81 18.58 9.29
N GLU A 130 21.01 18.90 8.83
CA GLU A 130 21.64 18.13 7.75
C GLU A 130 21.85 16.67 8.19
N PHE A 131 21.54 15.73 7.29
CA PHE A 131 21.82 14.29 7.45
C PHE A 131 22.85 13.82 6.42
N GLY A 132 22.91 14.45 5.25
CA GLY A 132 23.90 14.16 4.21
C GLY A 132 23.80 15.10 3.02
N ASN A 133 24.85 15.14 2.20
CA ASN A 133 24.95 16.08 1.08
C ASN A 133 25.68 15.45 -0.13
N LEU A 134 24.92 15.16 -1.18
CA LEU A 134 25.41 14.68 -2.48
C LEU A 134 25.45 15.78 -3.55
N SER A 135 25.20 17.05 -3.23
CA SER A 135 25.11 18.12 -4.25
C SER A 135 26.36 18.23 -5.14
N GLY A 136 27.54 17.89 -4.62
CA GLY A 136 28.80 17.85 -5.38
C GLY A 136 29.01 16.59 -6.24
N LEU A 137 28.09 15.62 -6.18
CA LEU A 137 28.19 14.30 -6.79
C LEU A 137 27.20 14.08 -7.93
N ILE A 138 26.20 14.95 -8.06
CA ILE A 138 25.02 14.76 -8.91
C ILE A 138 24.89 15.80 -10.02
N ARG A 139 24.06 15.48 -11.00
CA ARG A 139 23.43 16.44 -11.93
C ARG A 139 22.02 16.73 -11.41
N SER A 140 21.52 17.94 -11.62
CA SER A 140 20.20 18.35 -11.13
C SER A 140 19.46 19.24 -12.15
N SER A 141 19.44 18.82 -13.41
CA SER A 141 18.72 19.50 -14.49
C SER A 141 17.49 18.70 -14.89
N SER A 142 16.36 19.37 -15.14
CA SER A 142 15.09 18.71 -15.47
C SER A 142 14.65 17.74 -14.37
N GLU A 143 14.58 16.43 -14.63
CA GLU A 143 14.18 15.40 -13.66
C GLU A 143 15.39 14.72 -13.00
N GLU A 144 16.61 15.06 -13.41
CA GLU A 144 17.82 14.57 -12.77
C GLU A 144 17.93 15.09 -11.32
N GLY A 145 18.60 14.33 -10.46
CA GLY A 145 18.87 14.78 -9.11
C GLY A 145 19.20 13.63 -8.17
N LEU A 146 19.15 13.91 -6.87
CA LEU A 146 18.94 12.89 -5.85
C LEU A 146 17.43 12.66 -5.73
N LEU A 147 16.95 11.46 -6.07
CA LEU A 147 15.52 11.20 -6.27
C LEU A 147 14.90 10.35 -5.17
N SER A 148 15.69 9.53 -4.49
CA SER A 148 15.19 8.69 -3.39
C SER A 148 16.28 8.20 -2.43
N LEU A 149 15.86 7.84 -1.21
CA LEU A 149 16.67 7.18 -0.20
C LEU A 149 15.84 6.12 0.53
N ALA A 150 16.44 4.95 0.75
CA ALA A 150 15.89 3.88 1.57
C ALA A 150 16.88 3.46 2.69
N PHE A 151 16.38 3.30 3.91
CA PHE A 151 17.17 2.69 4.98
C PHE A 151 17.20 1.18 4.82
N SER A 152 18.32 0.55 5.20
CA SER A 152 18.37 -0.91 5.29
C SER A 152 17.28 -1.45 6.23
N PRO A 153 16.62 -2.59 5.91
CA PRO A 153 15.61 -3.18 6.80
C PRO A 153 16.15 -3.50 8.20
N ASN A 154 17.46 -3.72 8.33
CA ASN A 154 18.13 -4.03 9.60
C ASN A 154 18.84 -2.82 10.22
N PHE A 155 18.47 -1.59 9.87
CA PHE A 155 19.17 -0.37 10.27
C PHE A 155 19.22 -0.15 11.79
N ALA A 156 18.14 -0.45 12.51
CA ALA A 156 18.01 -0.18 13.95
C ALA A 156 18.56 -1.27 14.88
N GLY A 157 19.07 -2.38 14.34
CA GLY A 157 19.50 -3.54 15.13
C GLY A 157 20.88 -3.38 15.78
N VAL A 158 21.10 -3.99 16.95
CA VAL A 158 22.46 -4.14 17.51
C VAL A 158 23.28 -5.05 16.59
N GLY A 159 24.38 -4.54 16.02
CA GLY A 159 25.09 -5.23 14.95
C GLY A 159 24.34 -5.25 13.60
N GLY A 160 23.32 -4.39 13.48
CA GLY A 160 22.51 -4.22 12.28
C GLY A 160 23.25 -3.50 11.17
N ASP A 161 22.55 -3.34 10.06
CA ASP A 161 23.10 -2.75 8.84
C ASP A 161 22.87 -1.24 8.83
N SER A 162 23.83 -0.48 9.35
CA SER A 162 23.78 0.99 9.41
C SER A 162 23.96 1.68 8.04
N ARG A 163 23.56 1.03 6.93
CA ARG A 163 23.62 1.62 5.58
C ARG A 163 22.28 2.22 5.17
N VAL A 164 22.39 3.31 4.42
CA VAL A 164 21.32 3.85 3.58
C VAL A 164 21.65 3.58 2.12
N TYR A 165 20.61 3.45 1.31
CA TYR A 165 20.70 3.30 -0.14
C TYR A 165 20.10 4.54 -0.79
N VAL A 166 20.72 5.05 -1.83
CA VAL A 166 20.30 6.27 -2.52
C VAL A 166 20.19 6.00 -4.02
N TYR A 167 19.24 6.68 -4.65
CA TYR A 167 19.06 6.68 -6.10
C TYR A 167 19.21 8.10 -6.65
N TYR A 168 20.15 8.30 -7.58
CA TYR A 168 20.46 9.61 -8.12
C TYR A 168 21.11 9.58 -9.51
N THR A 169 21.14 10.73 -10.19
CA THR A 169 21.85 10.93 -11.45
C THR A 169 23.26 11.50 -11.20
N PRO A 170 24.35 10.74 -11.44
CA PRO A 170 25.71 11.22 -11.16
C PRO A 170 26.19 12.28 -12.17
N LEU A 171 27.21 13.05 -11.78
CA LEU A 171 28.02 13.83 -12.73
C LEU A 171 28.61 12.91 -13.81
N ALA A 172 28.69 13.38 -15.06
CA ALA A 172 29.11 12.58 -16.22
C ALA A 172 30.43 11.83 -16.03
N ALA A 173 31.42 12.47 -15.37
CA ALA A 173 32.73 11.86 -15.09
C ALA A 173 32.65 10.61 -14.19
N ARG A 174 31.52 10.40 -13.49
CA ARG A 174 31.27 9.29 -12.58
C ARG A 174 30.51 8.14 -13.25
N CYS A 175 30.04 8.31 -14.48
CA CYS A 175 29.36 7.27 -15.26
C CYS A 175 30.30 6.54 -16.25
N ALA A 176 31.60 6.84 -16.26
CA ALA A 176 32.52 6.29 -17.25
C ALA A 176 32.45 4.75 -17.36
N PRO A 177 32.45 4.19 -18.59
CA PRO A 177 32.81 4.83 -19.85
C PRO A 177 31.69 5.63 -20.55
N ILE A 178 30.45 5.56 -20.06
CA ILE A 178 29.31 6.31 -20.61
C ILE A 178 29.21 7.70 -19.98
N THR A 179 28.43 8.59 -20.59
CA THR A 179 28.36 10.00 -20.17
C THR A 179 27.15 10.34 -19.29
N ARG A 180 26.20 9.41 -19.18
CA ARG A 180 24.96 9.59 -18.43
C ARG A 180 24.44 8.24 -17.94
N CYS A 181 24.09 8.18 -16.66
CA CYS A 181 23.62 6.97 -15.99
C CYS A 181 22.74 7.36 -14.81
N SER A 182 21.90 6.44 -14.36
CA SER A 182 21.25 6.51 -13.06
C SER A 182 21.92 5.51 -12.12
N ARG A 183 22.06 5.86 -10.84
CA ARG A 183 22.87 5.07 -9.90
C ARG A 183 22.12 4.74 -8.63
N ILE A 184 22.15 3.45 -8.27
CA ILE A 184 21.93 3.00 -6.89
C ILE A 184 23.29 2.93 -6.20
N ALA A 185 23.43 3.62 -5.08
CA ALA A 185 24.60 3.53 -4.22
C ALA A 185 24.19 3.32 -2.76
N ARG A 186 25.16 2.95 -1.92
CA ARG A 186 24.96 2.85 -0.48
C ARG A 186 26.06 3.56 0.30
N MET A 187 25.69 4.10 1.45
CA MET A 187 26.58 4.81 2.37
C MET A 187 26.33 4.33 3.80
N PRO A 188 27.36 4.22 4.65
CA PRO A 188 27.15 4.02 6.07
C PRO A 188 26.64 5.31 6.73
N VAL A 189 25.89 5.14 7.82
CA VAL A 189 25.51 6.20 8.74
C VAL A 189 26.33 6.06 10.00
N VAL A 190 27.06 7.10 10.36
CA VAL A 190 27.94 7.14 11.54
C VAL A 190 27.60 8.39 12.33
N ASN A 191 27.41 8.26 13.65
CA ASN A 191 27.04 9.37 14.52
C ASN A 191 25.79 10.15 14.06
N ASN A 192 24.82 9.44 13.48
CA ASN A 192 23.56 9.96 12.92
C ASN A 192 23.66 10.73 11.61
N ASP A 193 24.82 10.74 10.96
CA ASP A 193 25.03 11.41 9.69
C ASP A 193 25.47 10.38 8.64
N MET A 194 24.95 10.52 7.42
CA MET A 194 25.37 9.73 6.27
C MET A 194 26.79 10.14 5.88
N VAL A 195 27.66 9.15 5.63
CA VAL A 195 29.06 9.40 5.24
C VAL A 195 29.21 9.24 3.73
N GLU A 196 28.95 10.29 2.97
CA GLU A 196 28.96 10.29 1.50
C GLU A 196 30.33 9.91 0.91
N ALA A 197 31.43 10.23 1.60
CA ALA A 197 32.78 9.85 1.18
C ALA A 197 33.03 8.33 1.19
N SER A 198 32.17 7.55 1.83
CA SER A 198 32.24 6.08 1.91
C SER A 198 31.26 5.39 0.96
N GLU A 199 30.86 6.07 -0.12
CA GLU A 199 29.98 5.51 -1.15
C GLU A 199 30.48 4.17 -1.68
N THR A 200 29.56 3.21 -1.79
CA THR A 200 29.73 2.01 -2.60
C THR A 200 28.65 1.98 -3.67
N VAL A 201 29.05 1.94 -4.94
CA VAL A 201 28.13 1.75 -6.08
C VAL A 201 27.54 0.34 -6.01
N VAL A 202 26.20 0.27 -6.09
CA VAL A 202 25.46 -1.00 -6.13
C VAL A 202 25.14 -1.37 -7.57
N LEU A 203 24.56 -0.45 -8.32
CA LEU A 203 24.14 -0.63 -9.71
C LEU A 203 24.20 0.71 -10.45
N ASP A 204 24.80 0.71 -11.63
CA ASP A 204 24.65 1.76 -12.63
C ASP A 204 23.70 1.27 -13.72
N ILE A 205 22.73 2.11 -14.06
CA ILE A 205 21.78 1.90 -15.15
C ILE A 205 22.14 2.87 -16.25
N ASP A 206 22.38 2.32 -17.44
CA ASP A 206 22.74 3.10 -18.61
C ASP A 206 21.60 4.08 -18.96
N GLN A 207 21.96 5.35 -19.12
CA GLN A 207 21.07 6.38 -19.64
C GLN A 207 21.81 7.23 -20.67
N GLU A 208 22.70 6.64 -21.47
CA GLU A 208 23.35 7.27 -22.62
C GLU A 208 22.37 7.50 -23.80
N ILE A 209 21.16 7.91 -23.44
CA ILE A 209 20.13 8.45 -24.30
C ILE A 209 20.27 9.98 -24.23
N ALA A 210 20.00 10.67 -25.34
CA ALA A 210 20.19 12.12 -25.45
C ALA A 210 19.23 12.97 -24.59
N GLN A 211 18.47 12.37 -23.68
CA GLN A 211 17.37 12.99 -22.96
C GLN A 211 17.67 13.16 -21.47
N SER A 212 17.05 14.17 -20.86
CA SER A 212 17.25 14.52 -19.44
C SER A 212 16.06 14.31 -18.54
N ASN A 213 15.06 13.61 -19.04
CA ASN A 213 13.82 13.28 -18.36
C ASN A 213 13.64 11.77 -18.32
N HIS A 214 12.55 11.34 -17.69
CA HIS A 214 12.16 9.98 -17.40
C HIS A 214 13.25 9.20 -16.66
N ASN A 215 13.89 9.89 -15.72
CA ASN A 215 14.89 9.28 -14.84
C ASN A 215 14.23 8.43 -13.74
N GLY A 216 12.90 8.41 -13.70
CA GLY A 216 12.10 7.69 -12.73
C GLY A 216 12.41 8.09 -11.30
N GLY A 217 12.26 7.13 -10.40
CA GLY A 217 11.61 7.46 -9.14
C GLY A 217 12.18 6.75 -7.94
N ARG A 218 11.31 6.05 -7.22
CA ARG A 218 11.52 5.73 -5.82
C ARG A 218 12.37 4.48 -5.61
N LEU A 219 13.21 4.53 -4.59
CA LEU A 219 13.93 3.40 -4.04
C LEU A 219 13.24 2.98 -2.72
N LEU A 220 12.79 1.73 -2.62
CA LEU A 220 12.09 1.25 -1.42
C LEU A 220 12.36 -0.24 -1.18
N PHE A 221 12.50 -0.63 0.08
CA PHE A 221 12.53 -2.05 0.42
C PHE A 221 11.12 -2.62 0.45
N GLY A 222 10.90 -3.72 -0.26
CA GLY A 222 9.65 -4.47 -0.22
C GLY A 222 9.46 -5.24 1.08
N PRO A 223 8.23 -5.71 1.35
CA PRO A 223 7.94 -6.56 2.52
C PRO A 223 8.69 -7.90 2.51
N ASP A 224 9.23 -8.29 1.36
CA ASP A 224 10.09 -9.46 1.16
C ASP A 224 11.57 -9.20 1.49
N GLY A 225 11.94 -7.96 1.83
CA GLY A 225 13.30 -7.59 2.21
C GLY A 225 14.25 -7.30 1.03
N TYR A 226 13.74 -7.26 -0.20
CA TYR A 226 14.51 -6.88 -1.38
C TYR A 226 14.35 -5.38 -1.69
N LEU A 227 15.32 -4.83 -2.43
CA LEU A 227 15.33 -3.43 -2.83
C LEU A 227 14.66 -3.29 -4.19
N TYR A 228 13.67 -2.40 -4.27
CA TYR A 228 12.94 -2.07 -5.48
C TYR A 228 13.30 -0.68 -5.98
N LEU A 229 13.31 -0.50 -7.30
CA LEU A 229 13.47 0.79 -7.98
C LEU A 229 12.46 0.91 -9.11
N SER A 230 11.77 2.06 -9.20
CA SER A 230 11.05 2.47 -10.41
C SER A 230 11.93 3.33 -11.29
N ILE A 231 11.97 3.06 -12.59
CA ILE A 231 12.74 3.86 -13.55
C ILE A 231 11.98 3.98 -14.88
N GLY A 232 11.99 5.19 -15.46
CA GLY A 232 11.33 5.47 -16.74
C GLY A 232 12.11 4.95 -17.94
N ASP A 233 11.52 5.10 -19.11
CA ASP A 233 12.01 4.67 -20.44
C ASP A 233 13.27 5.43 -20.94
N GLY A 234 13.80 6.34 -20.11
CA GLY A 234 14.97 7.15 -20.46
C GLY A 234 14.69 8.38 -21.30
N GLY A 235 13.42 8.68 -21.59
CA GLY A 235 12.97 9.99 -22.04
C GLY A 235 12.77 10.14 -23.54
N GLY A 236 12.31 11.34 -23.91
CA GLY A 236 11.80 11.61 -25.26
C GLY A 236 10.30 11.34 -25.37
N GLY A 237 9.71 11.71 -26.50
CA GLY A 237 8.29 11.44 -26.75
C GLY A 237 8.12 10.17 -27.59
N GLY A 238 7.18 9.31 -27.18
CA GLY A 238 6.88 8.03 -27.85
C GLY A 238 8.06 7.06 -27.84
N ASP A 239 8.68 6.87 -26.68
CA ASP A 239 9.76 5.90 -26.41
C ASP A 239 10.72 5.67 -27.60
N PRO A 240 11.50 6.69 -28.01
CA PRO A 240 12.28 6.63 -29.24
C PRO A 240 13.39 5.55 -29.26
N ASN A 241 13.67 4.93 -28.12
CA ASN A 241 14.63 3.82 -28.00
C ASN A 241 13.94 2.48 -27.74
N GLU A 242 12.60 2.44 -27.72
CA GLU A 242 11.79 1.22 -27.60
C GLU A 242 12.10 0.42 -26.33
N THR A 243 12.41 1.11 -25.23
CA THR A 243 12.85 0.48 -23.98
C THR A 243 11.68 -0.04 -23.14
N GLY A 244 10.50 0.58 -23.24
CA GLY A 244 9.31 0.21 -22.47
C GLY A 244 8.92 -1.25 -22.70
N GLN A 245 9.03 -1.76 -23.92
CA GLN A 245 8.73 -3.16 -24.25
C GLN A 245 9.97 -4.07 -24.31
N ASP A 246 11.20 -3.54 -24.13
CA ASP A 246 12.43 -4.34 -24.20
C ASP A 246 12.84 -4.89 -22.84
N ILE A 247 12.55 -6.18 -22.60
CA ILE A 247 12.97 -6.90 -21.40
C ILE A 247 14.50 -7.12 -21.30
N ASN A 248 15.29 -6.69 -22.28
CA ASN A 248 16.75 -6.64 -22.22
C ASN A 248 17.29 -5.30 -21.68
N ASP A 249 16.43 -4.31 -21.48
CA ASP A 249 16.76 -3.04 -20.85
C ASP A 249 16.32 -3.02 -19.38
N LEU A 250 16.93 -2.15 -18.59
CA LEU A 250 16.52 -1.84 -17.22
C LEU A 250 15.66 -0.56 -17.16
N LEU A 251 15.54 0.18 -18.27
CA LEU A 251 14.65 1.33 -18.41
C LEU A 251 13.19 0.88 -18.63
N GLY A 252 12.25 1.78 -18.37
CA GLY A 252 10.81 1.55 -18.50
C GLY A 252 10.27 0.43 -17.60
N ALA A 253 10.82 0.33 -16.39
CA ALA A 253 10.72 -0.89 -15.58
C ALA A 253 10.65 -0.67 -14.07
N MET A 254 10.16 -1.71 -13.40
CA MET A 254 10.38 -1.96 -11.98
C MET A 254 11.49 -2.99 -11.80
N ILE A 255 12.52 -2.62 -11.06
CA ILE A 255 13.70 -3.45 -10.77
C ILE A 255 13.58 -3.99 -9.34
N ARG A 256 13.97 -5.26 -9.12
CA ARG A 256 14.04 -5.90 -7.79
C ARG A 256 15.36 -6.64 -7.60
N ILE A 257 16.17 -6.20 -6.64
CA ILE A 257 17.52 -6.75 -6.38
C ILE A 257 17.75 -7.06 -4.90
N ASN A 258 18.63 -8.02 -4.62
CA ASN A 258 19.06 -8.35 -3.26
C ASN A 258 20.38 -7.69 -2.91
N VAL A 259 20.34 -6.74 -1.97
CA VAL A 259 21.51 -5.99 -1.49
C VAL A 259 21.97 -6.40 -0.10
N THR A 260 21.17 -7.20 0.61
CA THR A 260 21.43 -7.57 2.01
C THR A 260 22.63 -8.52 2.10
N GLY A 261 23.62 -8.14 2.91
CA GLY A 261 24.87 -8.90 3.06
C GLY A 261 25.77 -8.94 1.82
N GLN A 262 25.40 -8.24 0.73
CA GLN A 262 26.14 -8.26 -0.53
C GLN A 262 27.19 -7.15 -0.60
N GLN A 263 28.19 -7.32 -1.47
CA GLN A 263 29.11 -6.23 -1.79
C GLN A 263 28.49 -5.25 -2.80
N THR A 264 27.86 -5.78 -3.84
CA THR A 264 27.01 -5.03 -4.79
C THR A 264 25.56 -5.47 -4.58
N TYR A 265 25.09 -6.44 -5.36
CA TYR A 265 23.79 -7.09 -5.24
C TYR A 265 23.86 -8.53 -5.79
N SER A 266 22.77 -9.27 -5.57
CA SER A 266 22.48 -10.54 -6.22
C SER A 266 21.05 -10.52 -6.75
N ILE A 267 20.74 -11.40 -7.69
CA ILE A 267 19.40 -11.56 -8.24
C ILE A 267 18.55 -12.45 -7.31
N PRO A 268 17.38 -12.01 -6.86
CA PRO A 268 16.41 -12.89 -6.22
C PRO A 268 16.01 -14.04 -7.16
N ALA A 269 16.14 -15.28 -6.73
CA ALA A 269 15.90 -16.45 -7.58
C ALA A 269 14.44 -16.58 -8.06
N ASP A 270 13.51 -15.87 -7.41
CA ASP A 270 12.11 -15.79 -7.76
C ASP A 270 11.76 -14.55 -8.59
N ASN A 271 12.73 -13.79 -9.13
CA ASN A 271 12.43 -12.76 -10.12
C ASN A 271 11.79 -13.40 -11.38
N PRO A 272 10.79 -12.74 -12.01
CA PRO A 272 10.01 -13.32 -13.09
C PRO A 272 10.80 -13.62 -14.37
N PHE A 273 11.91 -12.93 -14.60
CA PHE A 273 12.72 -13.09 -15.82
C PHE A 273 13.97 -13.94 -15.62
N VAL A 274 14.17 -14.52 -14.42
CA VAL A 274 15.30 -15.42 -14.16
C VAL A 274 15.24 -16.63 -15.08
N GLY A 275 16.28 -16.80 -15.90
CA GLY A 275 16.38 -17.89 -16.87
C GLY A 275 15.60 -17.66 -18.17
N VAL A 276 15.02 -16.47 -18.34
CA VAL A 276 14.50 -15.95 -19.62
C VAL A 276 15.63 -15.16 -20.30
N ALA A 277 15.69 -15.14 -21.63
CA ALA A 277 16.61 -14.26 -22.33
C ALA A 277 16.15 -12.79 -22.13
N GLY A 278 16.79 -12.09 -21.19
CA GLY A 278 16.44 -10.74 -20.75
C GLY A 278 17.26 -10.31 -19.53
N ARG A 279 16.86 -9.23 -18.87
CA ARG A 279 17.42 -8.76 -17.60
C ARG A 279 16.75 -9.47 -16.43
N ASP A 280 17.55 -10.22 -15.66
CA ASP A 280 17.08 -10.98 -14.50
C ASP A 280 16.65 -10.06 -13.33
N GLU A 281 17.07 -8.80 -13.34
CA GLU A 281 16.73 -7.77 -12.35
C GLU A 281 15.26 -7.33 -12.42
N LEU A 282 14.59 -7.54 -13.55
CA LEU A 282 13.25 -7.03 -13.81
C LEU A 282 12.20 -7.70 -12.91
N TRP A 283 11.33 -6.87 -12.34
CA TRP A 283 10.10 -7.28 -11.66
C TRP A 283 8.86 -7.04 -12.54
N ALA A 284 8.81 -5.90 -13.24
CA ALA A 284 7.79 -5.55 -14.22
C ALA A 284 8.38 -4.56 -15.25
N TYR A 285 7.70 -4.38 -16.38
CA TYR A 285 8.15 -3.55 -17.50
C TYR A 285 6.94 -2.94 -18.23
N GLY A 286 7.18 -2.15 -19.27
CA GLY A 286 6.12 -1.45 -20.02
C GLY A 286 5.66 -0.17 -19.34
N LEU A 287 6.59 0.54 -18.69
CA LEU A 287 6.32 1.79 -17.95
C LEU A 287 6.99 2.97 -18.66
N ARG A 288 6.43 4.16 -18.50
CA ARG A 288 6.92 5.38 -19.15
C ARG A 288 7.82 6.20 -18.25
N ASN A 289 7.25 6.80 -17.21
CA ASN A 289 7.94 7.64 -16.24
C ASN A 289 7.35 7.47 -14.82
N PRO A 290 7.53 6.28 -14.21
CA PRO A 290 7.00 5.98 -12.89
C PRO A 290 7.72 6.75 -11.78
N TRP A 291 6.96 7.58 -11.05
CA TRP A 291 7.52 8.52 -10.07
C TRP A 291 7.50 8.02 -8.62
N ARG A 292 6.34 7.97 -7.96
CA ARG A 292 6.21 7.36 -6.62
C ARG A 292 5.37 6.09 -6.65
N TYR A 293 5.82 5.15 -5.84
CA TYR A 293 5.08 3.96 -5.48
C TYR A 293 5.22 3.70 -3.98
N SER A 294 4.36 2.83 -3.46
CA SER A 294 4.43 2.32 -2.10
C SER A 294 3.98 0.86 -2.05
N PHE A 295 4.40 0.17 -1.00
CA PHE A 295 3.79 -1.10 -0.61
C PHE A 295 2.73 -0.81 0.44
N ASP A 296 1.51 -1.32 0.24
CA ASP A 296 0.48 -1.28 1.27
C ASP A 296 0.93 -2.08 2.49
N ARG A 297 0.95 -1.46 3.68
CA ARG A 297 1.33 -2.12 4.93
C ARG A 297 0.41 -3.28 5.31
N GLY A 298 -0.84 -3.25 4.85
CA GLY A 298 -1.82 -4.32 5.09
C GLY A 298 -1.57 -5.54 4.20
N SER A 299 -1.73 -5.36 2.89
CA SER A 299 -1.69 -6.46 1.91
C SER A 299 -0.30 -6.82 1.40
N GLY A 300 0.65 -5.88 1.45
CA GLY A 300 1.94 -5.96 0.78
C GLY A 300 1.87 -5.70 -0.73
N ASP A 301 0.73 -5.25 -1.26
CA ASP A 301 0.56 -4.94 -2.68
C ASP A 301 1.32 -3.67 -3.06
N LEU A 302 1.91 -3.65 -4.26
CA LEU A 302 2.67 -2.52 -4.80
C LEU A 302 1.74 -1.64 -5.63
N TRP A 303 1.60 -0.37 -5.23
CA TRP A 303 0.83 0.65 -5.94
C TRP A 303 1.75 1.75 -6.45
N MET A 304 1.57 2.15 -7.70
CA MET A 304 2.45 3.08 -8.40
C MET A 304 1.64 4.09 -9.21
N ALA A 305 2.23 5.24 -9.48
CA ALA A 305 1.73 6.12 -10.52
C ALA A 305 2.78 6.34 -11.60
N ASP A 306 2.30 6.36 -12.85
CA ASP A 306 3.10 6.50 -14.06
C ASP A 306 2.62 7.70 -14.88
N VAL A 307 3.54 8.61 -15.17
CA VAL A 307 3.24 9.84 -15.91
C VAL A 307 3.15 9.51 -17.39
N GLY A 308 2.01 9.79 -18.03
CA GLY A 308 1.80 9.54 -19.45
C GLY A 308 2.38 10.62 -20.37
N GLN A 309 2.13 10.45 -21.67
CA GLN A 309 2.82 11.16 -22.74
C GLN A 309 2.12 12.45 -23.17
N ALA A 310 0.84 12.35 -23.50
CA ALA A 310 0.08 13.35 -24.21
C ALA A 310 -1.31 13.60 -23.63
N ALA A 311 -1.97 12.57 -23.12
CA ALA A 311 -3.39 12.62 -22.80
C ALA A 311 -3.75 12.05 -21.42
N TRP A 312 -3.04 11.05 -20.90
CA TRP A 312 -3.49 10.30 -19.73
C TRP A 312 -2.43 10.18 -18.66
N GLU A 313 -2.87 10.33 -17.42
CA GLU A 313 -2.07 10.02 -16.23
C GLU A 313 -2.57 8.72 -15.60
N GLU A 314 -1.68 7.91 -15.03
CA GLU A 314 -1.96 6.51 -14.74
C GLU A 314 -1.65 6.12 -13.28
N VAL A 315 -2.55 5.34 -12.66
CA VAL A 315 -2.34 4.71 -11.35
C VAL A 315 -2.52 3.21 -11.49
N GLU A 316 -1.54 2.45 -11.02
CA GLU A 316 -1.39 1.04 -11.31
C GLU A 316 -1.16 0.20 -10.06
N LYS A 317 -1.64 -1.04 -10.10
CA LYS A 317 -1.25 -2.10 -9.18
C LYS A 317 -0.16 -2.96 -9.84
N ILE A 318 1.06 -2.85 -9.33
CA ILE A 318 2.21 -3.54 -9.91
C ILE A 318 2.26 -5.01 -9.48
N THR A 319 2.36 -5.90 -10.45
CA THR A 319 2.40 -7.35 -10.24
C THR A 319 3.64 -7.98 -10.86
N LYS A 320 4.02 -9.15 -10.34
CA LYS A 320 5.19 -9.90 -10.78
C LYS A 320 5.09 -10.27 -12.27
N GLY A 321 6.05 -9.80 -13.05
CA GLY A 321 6.16 -10.04 -14.50
C GLY A 321 5.15 -9.25 -15.32
N GLY A 322 4.48 -8.26 -14.73
CA GLY A 322 3.49 -7.43 -15.41
C GLY A 322 4.10 -6.63 -16.57
N ASN A 323 3.33 -6.52 -17.65
CA ASN A 323 3.59 -5.61 -18.77
C ASN A 323 2.51 -4.53 -18.77
N TYR A 324 2.91 -3.29 -18.53
CA TYR A 324 2.01 -2.13 -18.40
C TYR A 324 1.77 -1.40 -19.72
N GLY A 325 2.36 -1.91 -20.80
CA GLY A 325 1.93 -1.61 -22.15
C GLY A 325 2.52 -0.34 -22.77
N TRP A 326 3.28 0.47 -22.06
CA TRP A 326 3.99 1.59 -22.69
C TRP A 326 5.05 1.06 -23.69
N ASP A 327 5.13 1.57 -24.93
CA ASP A 327 4.38 2.68 -25.53
C ASP A 327 3.23 2.26 -26.47
N CYS A 328 2.83 0.99 -26.44
CA CYS A 328 1.66 0.48 -27.15
C CYS A 328 0.35 1.14 -26.72
N TYR A 329 0.25 1.44 -25.42
CA TYR A 329 -0.89 2.06 -24.79
C TYR A 329 -0.44 3.23 -23.93
N GLU A 330 -1.29 4.26 -23.90
CA GLU A 330 -1.25 5.36 -22.95
C GLU A 330 -2.61 5.35 -22.23
N GLY A 331 -2.59 5.06 -20.94
CA GLY A 331 -3.78 4.68 -20.19
C GLY A 331 -4.49 3.49 -20.83
N ASN A 332 -5.77 3.68 -21.20
CA ASN A 332 -6.60 2.65 -21.83
C ASN A 332 -6.67 2.79 -23.36
N VAL A 333 -5.89 3.70 -23.95
CA VAL A 333 -5.98 4.06 -25.36
C VAL A 333 -4.71 3.64 -26.08
N SER A 334 -4.88 3.10 -27.29
CA SER A 334 -3.73 2.74 -28.12
C SER A 334 -2.97 3.99 -28.54
N TYR A 335 -1.65 3.96 -28.37
CA TYR A 335 -0.74 5.06 -28.69
C TYR A 335 0.07 4.73 -29.96
N GLU A 336 1.04 3.81 -29.90
CA GLU A 336 1.85 3.38 -31.06
C GLU A 336 1.74 1.88 -31.37
N PRO A 337 0.58 1.38 -31.83
CA PRO A 337 0.33 -0.06 -32.01
C PRO A 337 1.18 -0.73 -33.11
N ALA A 338 1.89 0.05 -33.92
CA ALA A 338 2.66 -0.47 -35.05
C ALA A 338 3.91 -1.28 -34.62
N GLY A 339 4.50 -0.94 -33.46
CA GLY A 339 5.60 -1.70 -32.84
C GLY A 339 5.14 -2.88 -31.97
N CYS A 340 3.85 -2.92 -31.66
CA CYS A 340 3.27 -3.82 -30.67
C CYS A 340 2.93 -5.17 -31.29
N THR A 341 3.94 -6.02 -31.44
CA THR A 341 3.74 -7.46 -31.68
C THR A 341 2.96 -8.09 -30.51
N THR A 342 2.41 -9.30 -30.67
CA THR A 342 1.74 -9.98 -29.55
C THR A 342 2.71 -10.09 -28.37
N PRO A 343 2.46 -9.37 -27.25
CA PRO A 343 3.40 -9.31 -26.17
C PRO A 343 3.56 -10.70 -25.52
N PRO A 344 4.73 -11.01 -24.93
CA PRO A 344 4.96 -12.30 -24.26
C PRO A 344 4.01 -12.52 -23.07
N SER A 345 3.42 -11.45 -22.52
CA SER A 345 2.35 -11.45 -21.52
C SER A 345 1.25 -10.45 -21.89
N PRO A 346 -0.03 -10.68 -21.52
CA PRO A 346 -1.08 -9.69 -21.70
C PRO A 346 -0.73 -8.35 -21.05
N PHE A 347 -1.15 -7.25 -21.68
CA PHE A 347 -1.07 -5.92 -21.09
C PHE A 347 -1.97 -5.83 -19.85
N ILE A 348 -1.48 -5.15 -18.82
CA ILE A 348 -2.21 -4.82 -17.60
C ILE A 348 -2.53 -3.34 -17.68
N PHE A 349 -3.82 -3.00 -17.70
CA PHE A 349 -4.27 -1.63 -17.74
C PHE A 349 -4.30 -0.97 -16.36
N PRO A 350 -4.17 0.37 -16.28
CA PRO A 350 -4.19 1.08 -15.01
C PRO A 350 -5.50 0.88 -14.24
N ARG A 351 -5.41 0.91 -12.91
CA ARG A 351 -6.59 0.95 -12.03
C ARG A 351 -7.34 2.27 -12.19
N ALA A 352 -6.62 3.37 -12.34
CA ALA A 352 -7.24 4.68 -12.60
C ALA A 352 -6.48 5.40 -13.70
N VAL A 353 -7.24 6.17 -14.48
CA VAL A 353 -6.70 7.14 -15.43
C VAL A 353 -7.44 8.47 -15.28
N TYR A 354 -6.76 9.57 -15.54
CA TYR A 354 -7.38 10.88 -15.72
C TYR A 354 -6.70 11.63 -16.85
N ASP A 355 -7.45 12.48 -17.54
CA ASP A 355 -6.91 13.19 -18.70
C ASP A 355 -6.15 14.46 -18.32
N HIS A 356 -5.41 15.02 -19.28
CA HIS A 356 -4.64 16.24 -19.09
C HIS A 356 -5.48 17.53 -18.88
N THR A 357 -6.82 17.45 -18.91
CA THR A 357 -7.67 18.55 -18.44
C THR A 357 -7.75 18.60 -16.92
N LEU A 358 -7.40 17.50 -16.24
CA LEU A 358 -7.45 17.37 -14.79
C LEU A 358 -6.08 17.47 -14.10
N GLY A 359 -4.98 17.20 -14.79
CA GLY A 359 -3.60 17.30 -14.28
C GLY A 359 -2.57 17.10 -15.41
N CYS A 360 -1.28 16.98 -15.10
CA CYS A 360 -0.26 16.73 -16.15
C CYS A 360 1.01 16.01 -15.67
N SER A 361 1.00 15.52 -14.42
CA SER A 361 2.09 14.71 -13.88
C SER A 361 1.60 14.06 -12.59
N VAL A 362 1.10 12.84 -12.68
CA VAL A 362 0.70 12.06 -11.50
C VAL A 362 1.90 11.80 -10.60
N THR A 363 1.70 12.00 -9.30
CA THR A 363 2.77 11.81 -8.30
C THR A 363 2.80 10.40 -7.73
N GLY A 364 1.64 9.78 -7.52
CA GLY A 364 1.48 8.56 -6.72
C GLY A 364 1.33 8.84 -5.23
N GLY A 365 1.19 7.80 -4.41
CA GLY A 365 0.95 7.93 -2.97
C GLY A 365 0.84 6.60 -2.23
N TYR A 366 -0.16 6.45 -1.36
CA TYR A 366 -0.29 5.32 -0.42
C TYR A 366 -1.73 4.86 -0.27
N ILE A 367 -1.89 3.57 0.01
CA ILE A 367 -3.13 3.09 0.63
C ILE A 367 -3.21 3.68 2.04
N TYR A 368 -4.29 4.41 2.34
CA TYR A 368 -4.45 5.03 3.65
C TYR A 368 -4.76 3.97 4.72
N ARG A 369 -3.99 3.97 5.81
CA ARG A 369 -4.10 3.03 6.94
C ARG A 369 -4.16 3.75 8.29
N GLY A 370 -4.40 5.06 8.28
CA GLY A 370 -4.53 5.88 9.47
C GLY A 370 -5.88 5.71 10.16
N SER A 371 -5.97 6.26 11.37
CA SER A 371 -7.18 6.17 12.19
C SER A 371 -8.03 7.45 12.15
N VAL A 372 -7.51 8.54 11.58
CA VAL A 372 -8.19 9.85 11.59
C VAL A 372 -9.18 9.97 10.43
N LEU A 373 -8.77 9.63 9.21
CA LEU A 373 -9.56 9.79 7.98
C LEU A 373 -10.25 8.48 7.63
N GLN A 374 -11.25 8.09 8.41
CA GLN A 374 -11.85 6.76 8.30
C GLN A 374 -12.50 6.51 6.93
N GLU A 375 -13.17 7.49 6.32
CA GLU A 375 -13.79 7.33 4.99
C GLU A 375 -12.82 6.81 3.91
N ILE A 376 -11.55 7.24 3.95
CA ILE A 376 -10.52 6.82 2.98
C ILE A 376 -9.70 5.62 3.47
N TYR A 377 -10.05 4.97 4.58
CA TYR A 377 -9.35 3.76 5.02
C TYR A 377 -9.39 2.67 3.93
N GLY A 378 -8.20 2.20 3.54
CA GLY A 378 -8.05 1.23 2.46
C GLY A 378 -8.11 1.81 1.05
N TRP A 379 -8.37 3.10 0.86
CA TRP A 379 -8.29 3.75 -0.46
C TRP A 379 -6.85 4.15 -0.81
N TYR A 380 -6.50 4.10 -2.09
CA TYR A 380 -5.22 4.61 -2.58
C TYR A 380 -5.31 6.11 -2.80
N VAL A 381 -4.63 6.88 -1.95
CA VAL A 381 -4.54 8.33 -2.03
C VAL A 381 -3.33 8.72 -2.87
N TYR A 382 -3.53 9.59 -3.85
CA TYR A 382 -2.50 10.09 -4.76
C TYR A 382 -2.79 11.54 -5.14
N GLY A 383 -1.82 12.19 -5.79
CA GLY A 383 -1.99 13.56 -6.26
C GLY A 383 -1.26 13.82 -7.58
N ASP A 384 -1.35 15.06 -8.05
CA ASP A 384 -0.76 15.52 -9.30
C ASP A 384 0.12 16.77 -9.06
N TYR A 385 1.30 16.76 -9.66
CA TYR A 385 2.31 17.81 -9.48
C TYR A 385 1.89 19.14 -10.12
N CYS A 386 1.18 19.11 -11.26
CA CYS A 386 0.85 20.29 -12.03
C CYS A 386 -0.34 21.05 -11.45
N SER A 387 -1.39 20.31 -11.11
CA SER A 387 -2.67 20.83 -10.64
C SER A 387 -2.72 21.00 -9.13
N GLY A 388 -1.95 20.20 -8.38
CA GLY A 388 -2.04 20.17 -6.92
C GLY A 388 -3.29 19.48 -6.38
N ARG A 389 -4.04 18.79 -7.24
CA ARG A 389 -5.21 18.00 -6.84
C ARG A 389 -4.80 16.69 -6.18
N LEU A 390 -5.63 16.24 -5.23
CA LEU A 390 -5.53 14.93 -4.60
C LEU A 390 -6.79 14.12 -4.89
N TRP A 391 -6.60 12.83 -5.09
CA TRP A 391 -7.68 11.86 -5.31
C TRP A 391 -7.48 10.63 -4.42
N ALA A 392 -8.58 9.91 -4.23
CA ALA A 392 -8.61 8.55 -3.72
C ALA A 392 -9.22 7.62 -4.76
N VAL A 393 -8.63 6.43 -4.94
CA VAL A 393 -9.24 5.36 -5.74
C VAL A 393 -9.36 4.07 -4.93
N ASN A 394 -10.49 3.38 -5.06
CA ASN A 394 -10.75 2.14 -4.36
C ASN A 394 -9.94 0.99 -5.01
N PRO A 395 -9.03 0.33 -4.28
CA PRO A 395 -8.19 -0.73 -4.84
C PRO A 395 -8.95 -2.01 -5.22
N ALA A 396 -10.17 -2.21 -4.71
CA ALA A 396 -10.91 -3.46 -4.77
C ALA A 396 -11.94 -3.54 -5.90
N ASP A 397 -12.30 -2.42 -6.53
CA ASP A 397 -13.35 -2.37 -7.56
C ASP A 397 -12.93 -1.57 -8.80
N THR A 398 -13.89 -1.15 -9.64
CA THR A 398 -13.67 -0.34 -10.84
C THR A 398 -14.34 1.04 -10.76
N SER A 399 -14.62 1.52 -9.54
CA SER A 399 -15.19 2.85 -9.33
C SER A 399 -14.25 3.94 -9.86
N ASN A 400 -14.83 5.07 -10.24
CA ASN A 400 -14.07 6.26 -10.60
C ASN A 400 -13.34 6.81 -9.36
N PRO A 401 -12.13 7.38 -9.51
CA PRO A 401 -11.49 8.10 -8.42
C PRO A 401 -12.36 9.25 -7.91
N VAL A 402 -12.29 9.46 -6.60
CA VAL A 402 -12.93 10.61 -5.93
C VAL A 402 -11.89 11.70 -5.72
N GLN A 403 -12.20 12.93 -6.12
CA GLN A 403 -11.34 14.08 -5.81
C GLN A 403 -11.50 14.45 -4.34
N LEU A 404 -10.41 14.40 -3.59
CA LEU A 404 -10.39 14.71 -2.17
C LEU A 404 -10.27 16.22 -1.92
N MET A 405 -9.49 16.92 -2.75
CA MET A 405 -9.31 18.37 -2.68
C MET A 405 -8.53 18.92 -3.88
N ASP A 406 -8.59 20.25 -4.05
CA ASP A 406 -7.72 21.05 -4.90
C ASP A 406 -6.77 21.90 -4.03
N SER A 407 -5.46 21.69 -4.17
CA SER A 407 -4.44 22.44 -3.41
C SER A 407 -3.64 23.35 -4.34
N PRO A 408 -3.18 24.53 -3.86
CA PRO A 408 -2.39 25.44 -4.67
C PRO A 408 -0.92 25.01 -4.83
N TYR A 409 -0.56 23.78 -4.46
CA TYR A 409 0.83 23.35 -4.32
C TYR A 409 1.20 22.27 -5.34
N SER A 410 2.43 22.33 -5.86
CA SER A 410 2.98 21.23 -6.64
C SER A 410 3.37 20.07 -5.74
N ILE A 411 2.56 19.02 -5.75
CA ILE A 411 2.75 17.80 -4.94
C ILE A 411 3.86 16.98 -5.57
N THR A 412 4.86 16.59 -4.77
CA THR A 412 6.03 15.85 -5.28
C THR A 412 6.17 14.47 -4.68
N SER A 413 5.61 14.25 -3.50
CA SER A 413 5.68 12.97 -2.82
C SER A 413 4.70 12.92 -1.66
N PHE A 414 4.62 11.76 -1.06
CA PHE A 414 3.86 11.51 0.16
C PHE A 414 4.77 10.81 1.18
N GLY A 415 4.48 11.02 2.45
CA GLY A 415 5.04 10.24 3.57
C GLY A 415 3.93 9.52 4.31
N GLU A 416 4.19 8.32 4.80
CA GLU A 416 3.25 7.60 5.66
C GLU A 416 3.85 7.45 7.05
N LEU A 417 3.19 8.04 8.05
CA LEU A 417 3.62 8.01 9.45
C LEU A 417 3.45 6.63 10.07
N PRO A 418 4.09 6.32 11.22
CA PRO A 418 3.93 5.03 11.89
C PRO A 418 2.47 4.68 12.26
N ASN A 419 1.64 5.69 12.49
CA ASN A 419 0.21 5.55 12.78
C ASN A 419 -0.68 5.48 11.53
N GLY A 420 -0.11 5.43 10.32
CA GLY A 420 -0.85 5.33 9.05
C GLY A 420 -1.35 6.66 8.48
N GLU A 421 -1.15 7.76 9.21
CA GLU A 421 -1.50 9.10 8.73
C GLU A 421 -0.56 9.55 7.60
N LEU A 422 -1.10 10.32 6.65
CA LEU A 422 -0.36 10.74 5.47
C LEU A 422 0.16 12.17 5.58
N LEU A 423 1.40 12.32 5.11
CA LEU A 423 2.05 13.57 4.82
C LEU A 423 2.06 13.81 3.32
N VAL A 424 1.93 15.06 2.91
CA VAL A 424 2.03 15.53 1.53
C VAL A 424 3.23 16.46 1.43
N LEU A 425 4.17 16.11 0.55
CA LEU A 425 5.36 16.91 0.28
C LEU A 425 5.12 17.76 -0.96
N THR A 426 5.55 19.01 -0.89
CA THR A 426 5.39 19.99 -1.98
C THR A 426 6.74 20.52 -2.44
N PHE A 427 6.91 20.80 -3.73
CA PHE A 427 8.23 21.11 -4.27
C PHE A 427 8.84 22.40 -3.69
N GLN A 428 8.11 23.51 -3.63
CA GLN A 428 8.65 24.81 -3.19
C GLN A 428 8.18 25.28 -1.81
N SER A 429 7.26 24.56 -1.16
CA SER A 429 6.65 25.01 0.10
C SER A 429 7.15 24.19 1.28
N ALA A 430 6.33 23.25 1.76
CA ALA A 430 6.52 22.55 3.02
C ALA A 430 5.91 21.14 2.97
N ILE A 431 5.98 20.48 4.13
CA ILE A 431 5.33 19.21 4.40
C ILE A 431 4.02 19.51 5.10
N TYR A 432 2.94 18.93 4.60
CA TYR A 432 1.59 19.07 5.13
C TYR A 432 1.10 17.72 5.64
N ARG A 433 0.25 17.72 6.66
CA ARG A 433 -0.59 16.56 6.99
C ARG A 433 -1.85 16.64 6.15
N LEU A 434 -2.26 15.50 5.60
CA LEU A 434 -3.61 15.34 5.09
C LEU A 434 -4.57 15.25 6.28
N THR A 435 -5.61 16.06 6.28
CA THR A 435 -6.63 16.15 7.33
C THR A 435 -7.99 16.40 6.70
N CYS A 436 -9.06 16.41 7.49
CA CYS A 436 -10.37 16.86 7.03
C CYS A 436 -10.43 18.38 6.90
N ALA A 437 -11.18 18.86 5.91
CA ALA A 437 -11.52 20.26 5.77
C ALA A 437 -12.54 20.64 6.85
N THR A 438 -12.33 21.76 7.55
CA THR A 438 -13.27 22.24 8.59
C THR A 438 -14.49 22.95 8.01
N THR A 439 -14.92 22.60 6.80
CA THR A 439 -15.87 23.39 6.01
C THR A 439 -17.31 22.91 6.11
N LEU A 440 -17.53 21.66 6.52
CA LEU A 440 -18.84 21.07 6.75
C LEU A 440 -18.79 20.16 7.99
N ASP A 441 -19.79 20.30 8.84
CA ASP A 441 -20.02 19.57 10.10
C ASP A 441 -21.55 19.50 10.22
N THR A 442 -22.12 18.48 9.57
CA THR A 442 -23.55 18.36 9.23
C THR A 442 -24.39 18.19 10.50
N ASP A 443 -23.91 17.45 11.50
CA ASP A 443 -24.58 17.27 12.78
C ASP A 443 -24.17 18.29 13.86
N SER A 444 -23.13 19.10 13.59
CA SER A 444 -22.57 20.12 14.48
C SER A 444 -21.95 19.55 15.78
N ASP A 445 -21.42 18.34 15.77
CA ASP A 445 -20.75 17.72 16.91
C ASP A 445 -19.30 18.20 17.12
N GLY A 446 -18.75 18.91 16.13
CA GLY A 446 -17.38 19.43 16.10
C GLY A 446 -16.39 18.55 15.34
N THR A 447 -16.83 17.45 14.76
CA THR A 447 -16.11 16.58 13.83
C THR A 447 -16.53 16.97 12.41
N PRO A 448 -15.60 17.40 11.54
CA PRO A 448 -15.97 17.70 10.16
C PRO A 448 -16.38 16.43 9.41
N ASP A 449 -17.35 16.53 8.50
CA ASP A 449 -17.98 15.39 7.80
C ASP A 449 -16.97 14.36 7.26
N ALA A 450 -15.94 14.81 6.56
CA ALA A 450 -14.91 13.90 6.02
C ALA A 450 -14.11 13.07 7.08
N CYS A 451 -14.27 13.39 8.36
CA CYS A 451 -13.69 12.74 9.53
C CYS A 451 -14.75 12.14 10.46
N ASP A 452 -16.03 12.38 10.18
CA ASP A 452 -17.13 11.77 10.88
C ASP A 452 -17.47 10.45 10.17
N PRO A 453 -17.63 9.34 10.90
CA PRO A 453 -18.14 8.11 10.30
C PRO A 453 -19.68 8.07 10.15
N ASP A 454 -20.42 9.05 10.69
CA ASP A 454 -21.89 9.16 10.69
C ASP A 454 -22.27 10.66 10.65
N ASP A 455 -22.19 11.27 9.46
CA ASP A 455 -22.29 12.71 9.19
C ASP A 455 -23.57 13.38 9.74
N ASP A 456 -24.66 12.63 9.86
CA ASP A 456 -25.95 13.12 10.31
C ASP A 456 -26.40 12.56 11.69
N ASN A 457 -25.56 11.71 12.27
CA ASN A 457 -25.68 11.09 13.58
C ASN A 457 -27.03 10.39 13.77
N ASP A 458 -27.55 9.77 12.72
CA ASP A 458 -28.76 8.96 12.76
C ASP A 458 -28.50 7.56 13.30
N GLY A 459 -27.24 7.14 13.40
CA GLY A 459 -26.77 5.86 13.90
C GLY A 459 -26.44 4.84 12.82
N PHE A 460 -26.45 5.22 11.54
CA PHE A 460 -25.90 4.49 10.41
C PHE A 460 -24.66 5.22 9.89
N SER A 461 -23.62 4.49 9.52
CA SER A 461 -22.42 5.15 9.00
C SER A 461 -22.59 5.56 7.55
N ASP A 462 -21.86 6.59 7.12
CA ASP A 462 -21.79 7.03 5.71
C ASP A 462 -21.38 5.87 4.80
N GLY A 463 -20.54 4.98 5.36
CA GLY A 463 -20.16 3.66 4.85
C GLY A 463 -21.36 2.82 4.41
N VAL A 464 -22.23 2.53 5.36
CA VAL A 464 -23.44 1.74 5.15
C VAL A 464 -24.40 2.47 4.23
N GLU A 465 -24.60 3.76 4.45
CA GLU A 465 -25.56 4.58 3.73
C GLU A 465 -25.26 4.70 2.25
N THR A 466 -24.00 4.99 1.91
CA THR A 466 -23.54 5.00 0.53
C THR A 466 -23.69 3.63 -0.12
N TYR A 467 -23.40 2.54 0.61
CA TYR A 467 -23.57 1.18 0.11
C TYR A 467 -25.03 0.88 -0.22
N VAL A 468 -25.98 1.24 0.66
CA VAL A 468 -27.42 1.01 0.44
C VAL A 468 -28.11 2.07 -0.43
N GLY A 469 -27.37 3.11 -0.81
CA GLY A 469 -27.82 4.20 -1.67
C GLY A 469 -28.65 5.27 -0.95
N THR A 470 -28.53 5.40 0.37
CA THR A 470 -29.06 6.54 1.14
C THR A 470 -28.02 7.67 1.22
N SER A 471 -28.41 8.80 1.79
CA SER A 471 -27.65 10.03 1.87
C SER A 471 -27.02 10.17 3.26
N PRO A 472 -25.67 10.13 3.37
CA PRO A 472 -24.92 10.37 4.61
C PRO A 472 -25.27 11.68 5.32
N LEU A 473 -25.63 12.70 4.53
CA LEU A 473 -25.81 14.07 5.01
C LEU A 473 -27.22 14.38 5.50
N LEU A 474 -28.12 13.40 5.52
CA LEU A 474 -29.53 13.66 5.75
C LEU A 474 -30.06 12.73 6.80
N LYS A 475 -30.16 13.21 8.05
CA LYS A 475 -30.83 12.45 9.11
C LYS A 475 -32.27 12.10 8.74
N CYS A 476 -32.92 12.90 7.88
CA CYS A 476 -34.36 12.84 7.66
C CYS A 476 -34.84 13.25 6.26
N GLY A 477 -35.97 12.70 5.81
CA GLY A 477 -36.60 13.02 4.51
C GLY A 477 -36.50 11.94 3.42
N SER A 478 -36.35 12.36 2.17
CA SER A 478 -36.25 11.43 1.04
C SER A 478 -34.79 11.00 0.89
N ASN A 479 -34.57 9.68 0.78
CA ASN A 479 -33.25 9.05 0.58
C ASN A 479 -32.30 9.07 1.79
N SER A 480 -32.81 9.27 3.00
CA SER A 480 -32.02 9.49 4.22
C SER A 480 -32.01 8.35 5.23
N TRP A 481 -32.70 7.24 4.92
CA TRP A 481 -32.99 6.21 5.91
C TRP A 481 -32.70 4.82 5.37
N PRO A 482 -31.79 4.08 6.01
CA PRO A 482 -31.69 2.63 5.85
C PRO A 482 -32.80 1.90 6.60
N ALA A 483 -33.30 2.46 7.71
CA ALA A 483 -34.25 1.80 8.61
C ALA A 483 -35.74 1.85 8.16
N ASP A 484 -36.07 2.74 7.24
CA ASP A 484 -37.41 2.88 6.63
C ASP A 484 -37.36 2.32 5.21
N ILE A 485 -37.50 1.00 5.10
CA ILE A 485 -37.37 0.27 3.83
C ILE A 485 -38.57 0.54 2.94
N ASN A 486 -39.74 0.75 3.53
CA ASN A 486 -40.99 0.95 2.79
C ASN A 486 -41.28 2.43 2.47
N ASN A 487 -40.46 3.35 3.01
CA ASN A 487 -40.51 4.81 2.85
C ASN A 487 -41.82 5.45 3.36
N ASP A 488 -42.32 4.99 4.51
CA ASP A 488 -43.52 5.51 5.18
C ASP A 488 -43.25 6.46 6.37
N SER A 489 -41.98 6.80 6.58
CA SER A 489 -41.42 7.66 7.63
C SER A 489 -41.36 7.06 9.03
N PHE A 490 -41.63 5.75 9.18
CA PHE A 490 -41.48 5.02 10.44
C PHE A 490 -40.53 3.83 10.25
N SER A 491 -39.73 3.52 11.28
CA SER A 491 -39.07 2.23 11.36
C SER A 491 -39.96 1.30 12.19
N ASP A 492 -40.65 0.37 11.54
CA ASP A 492 -41.61 -0.50 12.20
C ASP A 492 -41.52 -1.98 11.77
N ILE A 493 -42.57 -2.75 12.08
CA ILE A 493 -42.56 -4.19 11.85
C ILE A 493 -42.63 -4.54 10.38
N THR A 494 -43.14 -3.63 9.55
CA THR A 494 -43.23 -3.83 8.11
C THR A 494 -41.85 -3.78 7.46
N ASP A 495 -40.95 -2.88 7.89
CA ASP A 495 -39.56 -2.84 7.41
C ASP A 495 -38.79 -4.11 7.77
N VAL A 496 -38.91 -4.55 9.03
CA VAL A 496 -38.32 -5.81 9.48
C VAL A 496 -38.89 -7.00 8.69
N ALA A 497 -40.19 -6.97 8.32
CA ALA A 497 -40.80 -8.03 7.53
C ALA A 497 -40.22 -8.09 6.10
N PHE A 498 -39.93 -6.95 5.47
CA PHE A 498 -39.26 -6.91 4.16
C PHE A 498 -37.83 -7.46 4.23
N LEU A 499 -37.09 -7.09 5.26
CA LEU A 499 -35.72 -7.53 5.47
C LEU A 499 -35.67 -9.04 5.75
N THR A 500 -36.50 -9.54 6.68
CA THR A 500 -36.60 -10.98 6.98
C THR A 500 -37.09 -11.82 5.80
N GLY A 501 -37.81 -11.24 4.84
CA GLY A 501 -38.18 -11.89 3.58
C GLY A 501 -36.99 -12.30 2.70
N ASN A 502 -35.83 -11.69 2.90
CA ASN A 502 -34.58 -11.98 2.19
C ASN A 502 -33.52 -12.65 3.07
N PHE A 503 -33.87 -13.05 4.29
CA PHE A 503 -32.93 -13.63 5.24
C PHE A 503 -32.20 -14.87 4.69
N GLY A 504 -30.88 -14.91 4.86
CA GLY A 504 -29.98 -15.96 4.39
C GLY A 504 -29.61 -15.85 2.90
N MET A 505 -30.05 -14.80 2.20
CA MET A 505 -29.70 -14.57 0.79
C MET A 505 -28.45 -13.71 0.68
N ALA A 506 -27.57 -14.05 -0.25
CA ALA A 506 -26.46 -13.18 -0.65
C ALA A 506 -26.99 -11.95 -1.41
N VAL A 507 -26.24 -10.86 -1.36
CA VAL A 507 -26.43 -9.67 -2.16
C VAL A 507 -25.40 -9.71 -3.30
N PRO A 508 -25.82 -9.93 -4.56
CA PRO A 508 -27.15 -10.32 -5.06
C PRO A 508 -27.48 -11.83 -4.89
N PRO A 509 -28.78 -12.25 -4.91
CA PRO A 509 -29.93 -11.57 -5.50
C PRO A 509 -30.79 -10.74 -4.52
N ALA A 510 -30.47 -10.68 -3.22
CA ALA A 510 -31.18 -9.79 -2.31
C ALA A 510 -30.91 -8.31 -2.66
N PRO A 511 -31.87 -7.40 -2.40
CA PRO A 511 -31.65 -5.97 -2.55
C PRO A 511 -30.53 -5.48 -1.64
N VAL A 512 -29.64 -4.65 -2.18
CA VAL A 512 -28.52 -4.04 -1.44
C VAL A 512 -29.00 -3.29 -0.20
N ARG A 513 -30.17 -2.63 -0.29
CA ARG A 513 -30.82 -1.88 0.80
C ARG A 513 -31.14 -2.70 2.05
N HIS A 514 -31.05 -4.04 2.00
CA HIS A 514 -31.33 -4.91 3.14
C HIS A 514 -30.07 -5.42 3.85
N ASN A 515 -28.87 -5.15 3.32
CA ASN A 515 -27.57 -5.51 3.91
C ASN A 515 -26.94 -4.24 4.51
N ILE A 516 -27.26 -3.99 5.78
CA ILE A 516 -26.98 -2.77 6.56
C ILE A 516 -26.10 -3.03 7.79
N ALA A 517 -25.79 -4.29 8.11
CA ALA A 517 -24.92 -4.65 9.22
C ALA A 517 -24.25 -6.03 9.03
N PRO A 518 -23.00 -6.25 9.47
CA PRO A 518 -22.15 -5.31 10.21
C PRO A 518 -21.69 -4.13 9.35
N ASP A 519 -20.98 -3.17 9.94
CA ASP A 519 -20.36 -2.07 9.21
C ASP A 519 -18.84 -2.33 9.07
N PRO A 520 -18.29 -2.44 7.85
CA PRO A 520 -18.98 -2.39 6.56
C PRO A 520 -19.82 -3.66 6.26
N PRO A 521 -20.86 -3.57 5.39
CA PRO A 521 -21.77 -4.69 5.10
C PRO A 521 -21.08 -5.93 4.52
N ASP A 522 -21.54 -7.13 4.89
CA ASP A 522 -20.84 -8.40 4.60
C ASP A 522 -21.30 -9.12 3.32
N GLY A 523 -22.34 -8.60 2.68
CA GLY A 523 -22.89 -9.12 1.44
C GLY A 523 -23.98 -10.16 1.63
N PHE A 524 -24.48 -10.36 2.86
CA PHE A 524 -25.60 -11.23 3.15
C PHE A 524 -26.68 -10.45 3.92
N VAL A 525 -27.94 -10.89 3.78
CA VAL A 525 -29.00 -10.44 4.69
C VAL A 525 -29.14 -11.47 5.80
N ASP A 526 -28.74 -11.14 7.01
CA ASP A 526 -28.74 -12.07 8.13
C ASP A 526 -29.25 -11.46 9.46
N ILE A 527 -28.87 -12.06 10.58
CA ILE A 527 -29.35 -11.66 11.90
C ILE A 527 -28.75 -10.33 12.36
N THR A 528 -27.57 -9.93 11.87
CA THR A 528 -26.97 -8.63 12.21
C THR A 528 -27.77 -7.49 11.59
N ASP A 529 -28.24 -7.64 10.35
CA ASP A 529 -29.11 -6.66 9.70
C ASP A 529 -30.44 -6.49 10.43
N VAL A 530 -31.10 -7.62 10.74
CA VAL A 530 -32.34 -7.62 11.50
C VAL A 530 -32.13 -6.97 12.87
N ALA A 531 -31.04 -7.32 13.56
CA ALA A 531 -30.73 -6.77 14.87
C ALA A 531 -30.50 -5.25 14.81
N LYS A 532 -29.72 -4.77 13.83
CA LYS A 532 -29.48 -3.33 13.61
C LYS A 532 -30.81 -2.62 13.34
N MET A 533 -31.61 -3.11 12.40
CA MET A 533 -32.94 -2.57 12.06
C MET A 533 -33.86 -2.48 13.30
N THR A 534 -33.97 -3.56 14.07
CA THR A 534 -34.83 -3.58 15.27
C THR A 534 -34.38 -2.61 16.36
N GLY A 535 -33.12 -2.18 16.36
CA GLY A 535 -32.62 -1.14 17.26
C GLY A 535 -33.27 0.23 17.03
N PHE A 536 -33.84 0.46 15.85
CA PHE A 536 -34.53 1.69 15.47
C PHE A 536 -36.06 1.55 15.50
N PHE A 537 -36.58 0.38 15.87
CA PHE A 537 -38.01 0.10 15.89
C PHE A 537 -38.79 1.12 16.74
N GLY A 538 -39.86 1.66 16.16
CA GLY A 538 -40.71 2.66 16.78
C GLY A 538 -40.13 4.07 16.77
N ARG A 539 -38.95 4.29 16.18
CA ARG A 539 -38.48 5.64 15.85
C ARG A 539 -39.23 6.13 14.61
N ASN A 540 -39.55 7.40 14.60
CA ASN A 540 -39.98 8.08 13.40
C ASN A 540 -38.90 9.09 13.01
N CYS A 541 -38.87 9.40 11.73
CA CYS A 541 -38.11 10.52 11.23
C CYS A 541 -38.92 11.79 11.48
N ALA A 542 -38.72 12.45 12.63
CA ALA A 542 -39.23 13.79 12.89
C ALA A 542 -38.06 14.78 12.91
N SER A 543 -38.23 15.84 12.11
CA SER A 543 -37.32 16.97 11.87
C SER A 543 -36.70 17.59 13.10
#